data_AF-A0A0S3TA54-F1
#
_entry.id   AF-A0A0S3TA54-F1
#
_cell.length_a   1.000
_cell.length_b   1.000
_cell.length_c   1.000
_cell.angle_alpha   90.00
_cell.angle_beta   90.00
_cell.angle_gamma   90.00
#
_symmetry.space_group_name_H-M   'P 1'
#
loop_
_entity.id
_entity.type
_entity.pdbx_description
1 polymer ?
#
loop_
_entity_poly.entity_id
_entity_poly.type
_entity_poly.pdbx_seq_one_letter_code
_entity_poly.pdbx_strand_id
1 'polypeptide(L)'
;IKCLAQKLQNENAKVSSIPGEEHDAHIKIRTEVDEAHIEMLRLKSTGEKYKSGCDATRINPEFVDNNGMTFWKLQSYNDESVLLLQVF
;
A
#
# COMPACT_ATOMS: atom_id res chain seq x y z
N ILE A 1 -29.67 54.16 -19.09
CA ILE A 1 -28.28 53.67 -19.31
C ILE A 1 -27.53 53.43 -17.98
N LYS A 2 -27.58 54.35 -17.00
CA LYS A 2 -26.87 54.21 -15.69
C LYS A 2 -27.23 52.93 -14.89
N CYS A 3 -28.50 52.53 -14.87
CA CYS A 3 -28.95 51.34 -14.13
C CYS A 3 -28.37 50.02 -14.68
N LEU A 4 -28.17 49.92 -16.00
CA LEU A 4 -27.66 48.69 -16.63
C LEU A 4 -26.16 48.49 -16.33
N ALA A 5 -25.38 49.58 -16.37
CA ALA A 5 -23.96 49.56 -16.02
C ALA A 5 -23.73 49.20 -14.55
N GLN A 6 -24.59 49.71 -13.66
CA GLN A 6 -24.52 49.41 -12.23
C GLN A 6 -24.91 47.95 -11.93
N LYS A 7 -25.83 47.37 -12.70
CA LYS A 7 -26.21 45.95 -12.59
C LYS A 7 -25.06 45.01 -12.98
N LEU A 8 -24.34 45.33 -14.07
CA LEU A 8 -23.16 44.56 -14.51
C LEU A 8 -21.99 44.65 -13.51
N GLN A 9 -21.76 45.82 -12.91
CA GLN A 9 -20.74 46.00 -11.88
C GLN A 9 -21.06 45.21 -10.60
N ASN A 10 -22.33 45.18 -10.19
CA ASN A 10 -22.77 44.46 -9.01
C ASN A 10 -22.77 42.93 -9.20
N GLU A 11 -22.96 42.45 -10.44
CA GLU A 11 -22.87 41.03 -10.78
C GLU A 11 -21.40 40.55 -10.81
N ASN A 12 -20.47 41.38 -11.31
CA ASN A 12 -19.03 41.09 -11.28
C ASN A 12 -18.42 41.16 -9.88
N ALA A 13 -18.94 42.03 -9.00
CA ALA A 13 -18.52 42.07 -7.59
C ALA A 13 -19.01 40.85 -6.78
N LYS A 14 -19.99 40.09 -7.30
CA LYS A 14 -20.57 38.91 -6.67
C LYS A 14 -19.90 37.59 -7.09
N VAL A 15 -18.97 37.65 -8.06
CA VAL A 15 -18.00 36.57 -8.26
C VAL A 15 -16.98 36.69 -7.15
N SER A 16 -17.40 36.19 -5.98
CA SER A 16 -16.59 36.01 -4.79
C SER A 16 -15.23 35.50 -5.23
N SER A 17 -14.22 36.35 -5.07
CA SER A 17 -12.84 35.91 -5.02
C SER A 17 -12.81 34.78 -4.00
N ILE A 18 -12.59 33.56 -4.48
CA ILE A 18 -12.27 32.44 -3.59
C ILE A 18 -11.07 32.94 -2.78
N PRO A 19 -11.14 32.94 -1.43
CA PRO A 19 -10.01 33.37 -0.62
C PRO A 19 -8.80 32.54 -1.05
N GLY A 20 -7.71 33.20 -1.45
CA GLY A 20 -6.50 32.51 -1.95
C GLY A 20 -5.97 31.44 -0.99
N GLU A 21 -6.33 31.54 0.29
CA GLU A 21 -6.06 30.58 1.35
C GLU A 21 -6.70 29.19 1.13
N GLU A 22 -7.91 29.12 0.57
CA GLU A 22 -8.56 27.84 0.25
C GLU A 22 -7.90 27.15 -0.95
N HIS A 23 -7.44 27.94 -1.93
CA HIS A 23 -6.73 27.43 -3.10
C HIS A 23 -5.34 26.89 -2.72
N ASP A 24 -4.63 27.58 -1.83
CA ASP A 24 -3.31 27.16 -1.32
C ASP A 24 -3.42 25.90 -0.45
N ALA A 25 -4.40 25.85 0.45
CA ALA A 25 -4.68 24.66 1.25
C ALA A 25 -5.02 23.44 0.38
N HIS A 26 -5.79 23.63 -0.70
CA HIS A 26 -6.11 22.55 -1.63
C HIS A 26 -4.87 22.07 -2.40
N ILE A 27 -3.96 22.97 -2.82
CA ILE A 27 -2.70 22.58 -3.45
C ILE A 27 -1.87 21.75 -2.48
N LYS A 28 -1.72 22.22 -1.24
CA LYS A 28 -0.96 21.54 -0.19
C LYS A 28 -1.45 20.11 0.06
N ILE A 29 -2.77 19.92 0.20
CA ILE A 29 -3.37 18.60 0.40
C ILE A 29 -3.07 17.66 -0.78
N ARG A 30 -3.15 18.15 -2.03
CA ARG A 30 -2.82 17.32 -3.20
C ARG A 30 -1.35 16.88 -3.19
N THR A 31 -0.44 17.80 -2.89
CA THR A 31 0.99 17.51 -2.82
C THR A 31 1.30 16.50 -1.72
N GLU A 32 0.75 16.66 -0.52
CA GLU A 32 0.94 15.71 0.59
C GLU A 32 0.40 14.31 0.25
N VAL A 33 -0.75 14.24 -0.44
CA VAL A 33 -1.31 12.96 -0.90
C VAL A 33 -0.38 12.29 -1.93
N ASP A 34 0.14 13.04 -2.90
CA ASP A 34 1.03 12.51 -3.92
C ASP A 34 2.36 12.02 -3.30
N GLU A 35 2.93 12.78 -2.37
CA GLU A 35 4.13 12.40 -1.62
C GLU A 35 3.91 11.11 -0.81
N ALA A 36 2.80 11.02 -0.08
CA ALA A 36 2.44 9.83 0.69
C ALA A 36 2.23 8.60 -0.21
N HIS A 37 1.65 8.78 -1.41
CA HIS A 37 1.48 7.69 -2.37
C HIS A 37 2.83 7.21 -2.91
N ILE A 38 3.74 8.12 -3.24
CA ILE A 38 5.09 7.79 -3.71
C ILE A 38 5.87 7.06 -2.61
N GLU A 39 5.80 7.53 -1.36
CA GLU A 39 6.46 6.90 -0.22
C GLU A 39 5.90 5.50 0.04
N MET A 40 4.58 5.33 0.02
CA MET A 40 3.92 4.02 0.13
C MET A 40 4.41 3.06 -0.97
N LEU A 41 4.46 3.51 -2.22
CA LEU A 41 4.95 2.68 -3.34
C LEU A 41 6.42 2.30 -3.15
N ARG A 42 7.26 3.22 -2.68
CA ARG A 42 8.68 2.97 -2.37
C ARG A 42 8.86 1.98 -1.23
N LEU A 43 8.02 2.07 -0.19
CA LEU A 43 8.05 1.14 0.94
C LEU A 43 7.56 -0.26 0.53
N LYS A 44 6.52 -0.33 -0.30
CA LYS A 44 6.02 -1.61 -0.85
C LYS A 44 7.05 -2.30 -1.75
N SER A 45 7.79 -1.55 -2.57
CA SER A 45 8.86 -2.12 -3.41
C SER A 45 10.08 -2.58 -2.60
N THR A 46 10.35 -1.97 -1.45
CA THR A 46 11.38 -2.47 -0.51
C THR A 46 10.91 -3.67 0.31
N GLY A 47 9.59 -3.84 0.49
CA GLY A 47 8.97 -4.98 1.17
C GLY A 47 9.04 -6.32 0.42
N GLU A 48 9.33 -6.31 -0.89
CA GLU A 48 9.51 -7.56 -1.67
C GLU A 48 10.73 -8.36 -1.20
N LYS A 49 11.74 -7.73 -0.60
CA LYS A 49 12.87 -8.43 0.03
C LYS A 49 12.47 -9.23 1.29
N TYR A 50 11.34 -8.89 1.92
CA TYR A 50 10.81 -9.58 3.11
C TYR A 50 9.71 -10.59 2.77
N LYS A 51 9.31 -10.64 1.50
CA LYS A 51 8.55 -11.76 0.93
C LYS A 51 9.49 -12.65 0.14
N SER A 52 10.61 -13.05 0.76
CA SER A 52 11.00 -14.45 0.60
C SER A 52 9.76 -15.21 1.04
N GLY A 53 8.98 -15.69 0.06
CA GLY A 53 7.73 -16.36 0.32
C GLY A 53 7.96 -17.30 1.48
N CYS A 54 7.04 -17.32 2.45
CA CYS A 54 6.94 -18.53 3.23
C CYS A 54 6.62 -19.57 2.18
N ASP A 55 7.66 -20.26 1.73
CA ASP A 55 7.64 -21.28 0.72
C ASP A 55 7.05 -22.50 1.43
N ALA A 56 5.81 -22.33 1.91
CA ALA A 56 4.85 -23.38 2.10
C ALA A 56 4.38 -23.87 0.72
N THR A 57 5.29 -23.86 -0.27
CA THR A 57 5.37 -24.87 -1.32
C THR A 57 5.09 -26.18 -0.63
N ARG A 58 4.14 -26.95 -1.16
CA ARG A 58 3.90 -28.33 -0.73
C ARG A 58 5.24 -29.07 -0.76
N ILE A 59 5.91 -29.10 0.38
CA ILE A 59 7.16 -29.83 0.54
C ILE A 59 6.74 -31.28 0.43
N ASN A 60 7.21 -32.01 -0.59
CA ASN A 60 7.05 -33.45 -0.55
C ASN A 60 7.69 -33.95 0.76
N PRO A 61 7.11 -34.95 1.42
CA PRO A 61 7.74 -35.50 2.61
C PRO A 61 9.15 -35.97 2.25
N GLU A 62 10.09 -35.73 3.16
CA GLU A 62 11.48 -36.19 3.01
C GLU A 62 11.49 -37.73 2.98
N PHE A 63 10.63 -38.35 3.80
CA PHE A 63 10.46 -39.78 3.87
C PHE A 63 9.09 -40.14 4.46
N VAL A 64 8.52 -41.26 4.01
CA VAL A 64 7.36 -41.91 4.60
C VAL A 64 7.77 -43.33 4.98
N ASP A 65 7.60 -43.71 6.25
CA ASP A 65 7.98 -45.04 6.71
C ASP A 65 6.89 -46.09 6.46
N ASN A 66 7.24 -47.36 6.71
CA ASN A 66 6.32 -48.49 6.53
C ASN A 66 5.14 -48.47 7.52
N ASN A 67 5.22 -47.64 8.56
CA ASN A 67 4.18 -47.48 9.58
C ASN A 67 3.24 -46.31 9.26
N GLY A 68 3.41 -45.66 8.10
CA GLY A 68 2.61 -44.50 7.69
C GLY A 68 3.04 -43.19 8.33
N MET A 69 4.17 -43.17 9.06
CA MET A 69 4.71 -41.94 9.63
C MET A 69 5.34 -41.09 8.54
N THR A 70 5.03 -39.81 8.55
CA THR A 70 5.50 -38.87 7.53
C THR A 70 6.51 -37.90 8.14
N PHE A 71 7.70 -37.85 7.55
CA PHE A 71 8.78 -36.95 7.95
C PHE A 71 8.86 -35.77 6.99
N TRP A 72 8.80 -34.56 7.55
CA TRP A 72 8.83 -33.31 6.79
C TRP A 72 10.12 -32.56 7.11
N LYS A 73 10.87 -32.17 6.09
CA LYS A 73 12.02 -31.28 6.25
C LYS A 73 11.57 -29.85 5.96
N LEU A 74 11.59 -29.02 6.99
CA LEU A 74 11.30 -27.60 6.87
C LEU A 74 12.60 -26.82 6.89
N GLN A 75 12.83 -26.04 5.83
CA GLN A 75 13.92 -25.09 5.77
C GLN A 75 13.46 -23.76 6.38
N SER A 76 14.17 -23.29 7.39
CA SER A 76 13.95 -21.99 8.01
C SER A 76 14.73 -20.89 7.28
N TYR A 77 14.33 -19.64 7.49
CA TYR A 77 14.96 -18.46 6.89
C TYR A 77 16.43 -18.24 7.31
N ASN A 78 16.88 -18.90 8.37
CA ASN A 78 18.25 -18.83 8.89
C ASN A 78 19.14 -20.00 8.43
N ASP A 79 18.78 -20.67 7.32
CA ASP A 79 19.45 -21.87 6.78
C ASP A 79 19.47 -23.09 7.71
N GLU A 80 18.80 -23.02 8.86
CA GLU A 80 18.57 -24.16 9.72
C GLU A 80 17.41 -25.01 9.18
N SER A 81 17.54 -26.34 9.29
CA SER A 81 16.46 -27.26 8.93
C SER A 81 15.95 -28.02 10.14
N VAL A 82 14.63 -28.12 10.27
CA VAL A 82 13.97 -28.93 11.30
C VAL A 82 13.24 -30.11 10.65
N LEU A 83 13.31 -31.27 11.29
CA LEU A 83 12.52 -32.45 10.92
C LEU A 83 11.26 -32.50 11.79
N LEU A 84 10.09 -32.51 11.15
CA LEU A 84 8.80 -32.74 11.82
C LEU A 84 8.29 -34.15 11.54
N LEU A 85 7.73 -34.78 12.56
CA LEU A 85 7.07 -36.07 12.48
C LEU A 85 5.55 -35.87 12.53
N GLN A 86 4.85 -36.37 11.51
CA GLN A 86 3.40 -36.49 11.52
C GLN A 86 2.98 -37.94 11.71
N VAL A 87 2.14 -38.17 12.72
CA VAL A 87 1.52 -39.44 13.07
C VAL A 87 0.04 -39.38 12.71
N PHE A 88 -0.48 -40.37 11.98
CA PHE A 88 -1.91 -40.50 11.66
C PHE A 88 -2.64 -41.37 12.68
#